data_AF-A0A067ESK2-F1
#
_entry.id   AF-A0A067ESK2-F1
#
_cell.length_a   1.000
_cell.length_b   1.000
_cell.length_c   1.000
_cell.angle_alpha   90.00
_cell.angle_beta   90.00
_cell.angle_gamma   90.00
#
_symmetry.space_group_name_H-M   'P 1'
#
loop_
_entity.id
_entity.type
_entity.pdbx_description
1 polymer ?
#
loop_
_entity_poly.entity_id
_entity_poly.type
_entity_poly.pdbx_seq_one_letter_code
_entity_poly.pdbx_strand_id
1 'polypeptide(L)'
;GNEVFKGEDTKLYSYLLPAMQTVYKTLVDLGLDKQVIVTSAHSLDILANSFPPSAGSFRQDLAVYIQPILSFHSQVKSPFLINAYPYFAYKDSPNQVPLDYVLFQPNQGTTDPITNLKYDNMLYAQIDAVYSAMKAMGHTDIEVRISETGWPSKGDENEAGATVENAELYNGNLLKRIQQKQGTPGKPSVPVDVYFFALFNENLKPGPTSERNYGLYYPNGNPVYNIGIKGYLPEMDYSSASPKIKILPVCLSLLIYVIAYLIYA
;
A
#
# COMPACT_ATOMS: atom_id res chain seq x y z
N GLY A 1 -6.48 -9.36 -2.65
CA GLY A 1 -7.31 -9.01 -1.48
C GLY A 1 -6.58 -7.93 -0.68
N ASN A 2 -7.20 -7.43 0.39
CA ASN A 2 -6.54 -6.53 1.34
C ASN A 2 -6.71 -7.08 2.76
N GLU A 3 -5.62 -7.14 3.52
CA GLU A 3 -5.54 -7.62 4.92
C GLU A 3 -6.32 -8.92 5.20
N VAL A 4 -6.37 -9.86 4.23
CA VAL A 4 -7.24 -11.04 4.30
C VAL A 4 -7.03 -11.85 5.59
N PHE A 5 -5.79 -11.99 6.04
CA PHE A 5 -5.42 -12.78 7.24
C PHE A 5 -5.68 -12.08 8.58
N LYS A 6 -6.27 -10.87 8.56
CA LYS A 6 -6.72 -10.14 9.75
C LYS A 6 -8.24 -10.21 9.92
N GLY A 7 -8.97 -10.53 8.85
CA GLY A 7 -10.44 -10.55 8.86
C GLY A 7 -11.02 -11.74 9.63
N GLU A 8 -12.26 -11.59 10.10
CA GLU A 8 -12.97 -12.63 10.84
C GLU A 8 -13.42 -13.82 9.96
N ASP A 9 -13.61 -13.59 8.65
CA ASP A 9 -13.99 -14.65 7.71
C ASP A 9 -12.77 -15.46 7.25
N THR A 10 -12.41 -16.44 8.07
CA THR A 10 -11.28 -17.33 7.82
C THR A 10 -11.40 -18.18 6.54
N LYS A 11 -12.60 -18.29 5.94
CA LYS A 11 -12.76 -18.98 4.65
C LYS A 11 -11.98 -18.28 3.54
N LEU A 12 -11.89 -16.95 3.60
CA LEU A 12 -11.18 -16.13 2.63
C LEU A 12 -9.68 -16.46 2.56
N TYR A 13 -9.11 -17.02 3.63
CA TYR A 13 -7.68 -17.34 3.70
C TYR A 13 -7.33 -18.40 2.65
N SER A 14 -8.20 -19.42 2.53
CA SER A 14 -8.05 -20.50 1.55
C SER A 14 -8.38 -20.07 0.12
N TYR A 15 -9.11 -18.97 -0.07
CA TYR A 15 -9.52 -18.47 -1.39
C TYR A 15 -8.52 -17.50 -2.02
N LEU A 16 -7.66 -16.88 -1.21
CA LEU A 16 -6.75 -15.84 -1.67
C LEU A 16 -5.81 -16.32 -2.78
N LEU A 17 -5.08 -17.42 -2.55
CA LEU A 17 -4.12 -17.92 -3.53
C LEU A 17 -4.79 -18.42 -4.82
N PRO A 18 -5.87 -19.24 -4.78
CA PRO A 18 -6.59 -19.62 -6.00
C PRO A 18 -7.09 -18.42 -6.80
N ALA A 19 -7.57 -17.36 -6.14
CA ALA A 19 -7.98 -16.13 -6.81
C ALA A 19 -6.80 -15.43 -7.49
N MET A 20 -5.65 -15.30 -6.81
CA MET A 20 -4.42 -14.74 -7.40
C MET A 20 -3.96 -15.53 -8.62
N GLN A 21 -3.92 -16.87 -8.52
CA GLN A 21 -3.53 -17.76 -9.61
C GLN A 21 -4.46 -17.65 -10.81
N THR A 22 -5.78 -17.56 -10.57
CA THR A 22 -6.78 -17.40 -11.63
C THR A 22 -6.59 -16.08 -12.38
N VAL A 23 -6.47 -14.96 -11.65
CA VAL A 23 -6.24 -13.64 -12.26
C VAL A 23 -4.94 -13.63 -13.05
N TYR A 24 -3.86 -14.17 -12.49
CA TYR A 24 -2.57 -14.23 -13.18
C TYR A 24 -2.66 -15.06 -14.46
N LYS A 25 -3.30 -16.23 -14.41
CA LYS A 25 -3.52 -17.06 -15.59
C LYS A 25 -4.29 -16.29 -16.68
N THR A 26 -5.35 -15.57 -16.32
CA THR A 26 -6.09 -14.75 -17.28
C THR A 26 -5.21 -13.66 -17.89
N LEU A 27 -4.35 -13.02 -17.12
CA LEU A 27 -3.42 -12.01 -17.64
C LEU A 27 -2.38 -12.63 -18.59
N VAL A 28 -1.88 -13.83 -18.29
CA VAL A 28 -1.00 -14.57 -19.21
C VAL A 28 -1.72 -14.90 -20.52
N ASP A 29 -2.95 -15.41 -20.44
CA ASP A 29 -3.76 -15.77 -21.62
C ASP A 29 -4.05 -14.53 -22.50
N LEU A 30 -4.05 -13.32 -21.92
CA LEU A 30 -4.20 -12.03 -22.60
C LEU A 30 -2.86 -11.37 -23.02
N GLY A 31 -1.71 -11.92 -22.64
CA GLY A 31 -0.39 -11.32 -22.87
C GLY A 31 -0.11 -10.05 -22.06
N LEU A 32 -0.78 -9.87 -20.91
CA LEU A 32 -0.69 -8.71 -20.03
C LEU A 32 0.10 -8.95 -18.74
N ASP A 33 0.58 -10.17 -18.50
CA ASP A 33 1.27 -10.58 -17.26
C ASP A 33 2.58 -9.83 -16.99
N LYS A 34 3.16 -9.20 -18.03
CA LYS A 34 4.34 -8.33 -17.89
C LYS A 34 4.02 -6.87 -17.59
N GLN A 35 2.75 -6.47 -17.78
CA GLN A 35 2.28 -5.10 -17.58
C GLN A 35 1.46 -4.95 -16.31
N VAL A 36 0.72 -6.00 -15.93
CA VAL A 36 -0.16 -6.03 -14.77
C VAL A 36 0.34 -7.08 -13.79
N ILE A 37 0.79 -6.61 -12.63
CA ILE A 37 1.33 -7.47 -11.58
C ILE A 37 0.18 -7.95 -10.68
N VAL A 38 0.10 -9.26 -10.43
CA VAL A 38 -0.84 -9.84 -9.46
C VAL A 38 -0.17 -9.96 -8.11
N THR A 39 -0.78 -9.37 -7.09
CA THR A 39 -0.34 -9.43 -5.70
C THR A 39 -1.51 -9.24 -4.72
N SER A 40 -1.26 -9.29 -3.42
CA SER A 40 -2.22 -9.00 -2.35
C SER A 40 -1.55 -8.20 -1.25
N ALA A 41 -2.28 -7.28 -0.65
CA ALA A 41 -1.82 -6.47 0.48
C ALA A 41 -2.08 -7.19 1.80
N HIS A 42 -1.10 -7.11 2.70
CA HIS A 42 -1.15 -7.77 4.01
C HIS A 42 -0.90 -6.78 5.15
N SER A 43 -1.70 -6.88 6.21
CA SER A 43 -1.39 -6.20 7.47
C SER A 43 -0.13 -6.77 8.10
N LEU A 44 0.60 -5.97 8.89
CA LEU A 44 1.75 -6.49 9.66
C LEU A 44 1.35 -7.50 10.75
N ASP A 45 0.06 -7.62 11.09
CA ASP A 45 -0.49 -8.62 12.01
C ASP A 45 -0.28 -10.09 11.56
N ILE A 46 0.25 -10.29 10.34
CA ILE A 46 0.71 -11.60 9.88
C ILE A 46 2.05 -12.03 10.50
N LEU A 47 2.78 -11.11 11.14
CA LEU A 47 4.04 -11.40 11.83
C LEU A 47 3.77 -11.87 13.27
N ALA A 48 4.45 -12.93 13.69
CA ALA A 48 4.51 -13.33 15.09
C ALA A 48 5.61 -12.57 15.83
N ASN A 49 6.72 -12.28 15.14
CA ASN A 49 7.79 -11.47 15.66
C ASN A 49 8.22 -10.43 14.62
N SER A 50 8.51 -9.23 15.08
CA SER A 50 9.04 -8.14 14.24
C SER A 50 10.18 -7.37 14.92
N PHE A 51 10.57 -7.76 16.15
CA PHE A 51 11.65 -7.11 16.88
C PHE A 51 12.57 -8.13 17.58
N PRO A 52 13.90 -8.04 17.41
CA PRO A 52 14.57 -7.16 16.45
C PRO A 52 14.25 -7.57 14.99
N PRO A 53 14.44 -6.69 13.99
CA PRO A 53 14.06 -6.97 12.59
C PRO A 53 14.61 -8.27 12.02
N SER A 54 15.85 -8.65 12.38
CA SER A 54 16.48 -9.91 11.97
C SER A 54 15.78 -11.17 12.48
N ALA A 55 14.99 -11.06 13.54
CA ALA A 55 14.20 -12.14 14.11
C ALA A 55 12.75 -12.16 13.58
N GLY A 56 12.46 -11.37 12.54
CA GLY A 56 11.15 -11.31 11.90
C GLY A 56 10.66 -12.69 11.48
N SER A 57 9.41 -13.02 11.81
CA SER A 57 8.80 -14.31 11.47
C SER A 57 7.29 -14.16 11.26
N PHE A 58 6.74 -14.89 10.30
CA PHE A 58 5.30 -14.99 10.13
C PHE A 58 4.68 -15.84 11.24
N ARG A 59 3.42 -15.57 11.53
CA ARG A 59 2.62 -16.39 12.45
C ARG A 59 2.52 -17.83 11.98
N GLN A 60 2.74 -18.76 12.90
CA GLN A 60 2.77 -20.19 12.61
C GLN A 60 1.42 -20.70 12.10
N ASP A 61 0.31 -20.17 12.62
CA ASP A 61 -1.04 -20.56 12.19
C ASP A 61 -1.38 -20.09 10.75
N LEU A 62 -0.66 -19.08 10.25
CA LEU A 62 -0.81 -18.58 8.88
C LEU A 62 0.18 -19.22 7.89
N ALA A 63 1.18 -19.97 8.37
CA ALA A 63 2.26 -20.50 7.55
C ALA A 63 1.76 -21.36 6.38
N VAL A 64 0.69 -22.14 6.59
CA VAL A 64 0.06 -22.98 5.55
C VAL A 64 -0.49 -22.16 4.37
N TYR A 65 -0.88 -20.91 4.59
CA TYR A 65 -1.37 -20.01 3.55
C TYR A 65 -0.25 -19.13 2.98
N ILE A 66 0.65 -18.64 3.83
CA ILE A 66 1.72 -17.71 3.42
C ILE A 66 2.78 -18.43 2.57
N GLN A 67 3.24 -19.63 2.95
CA GLN A 67 4.27 -20.36 2.21
C GLN A 67 3.93 -20.54 0.70
N PRO A 68 2.73 -21.02 0.32
CA PRO A 68 2.40 -21.15 -1.09
C PRO A 68 2.16 -19.80 -1.79
N ILE A 69 1.75 -18.74 -1.06
CA ILE A 69 1.68 -17.37 -1.60
C ILE A 69 3.07 -16.83 -1.92
N LEU A 70 4.06 -17.01 -1.04
CA LEU A 70 5.45 -16.64 -1.31
C LEU A 70 6.02 -17.43 -2.50
N SER A 71 5.70 -18.73 -2.59
CA SER A 71 6.08 -19.56 -3.73
C SER A 71 5.51 -19.01 -5.05
N PHE A 72 4.25 -18.58 -5.04
CA PHE A 72 3.62 -17.92 -6.18
C PHE A 72 4.32 -16.60 -6.55
N HIS A 73 4.58 -15.72 -5.57
CA HIS A 73 5.30 -14.46 -5.80
C HIS A 73 6.69 -14.69 -6.42
N SER A 74 7.45 -15.64 -5.88
CA SER A 74 8.75 -16.03 -6.41
C SER A 74 8.66 -16.58 -7.83
N GLN A 75 7.64 -17.40 -8.15
CA GLN A 75 7.45 -17.97 -9.48
C GLN A 75 7.11 -16.91 -10.53
N VAL A 76 6.21 -15.97 -10.20
CA VAL A 76 5.71 -14.96 -11.16
C VAL A 76 6.48 -13.64 -11.09
N LYS A 77 7.47 -13.54 -10.19
CA LYS A 77 8.29 -12.34 -9.95
C LYS A 77 7.47 -11.11 -9.58
N SER A 78 6.46 -11.30 -8.72
CA SER A 78 5.64 -10.21 -8.16
C SER A 78 6.10 -9.84 -6.74
N PRO A 79 5.89 -8.58 -6.31
CA PRO A 79 6.25 -8.13 -4.97
C PRO A 79 5.23 -8.62 -3.94
N PHE A 80 5.67 -8.69 -2.69
CA PHE A 80 4.84 -8.88 -1.51
C PHE A 80 4.45 -7.50 -0.95
N LEU A 81 3.14 -7.21 -0.90
CA LEU A 81 2.66 -5.91 -0.45
C LEU A 81 2.30 -5.95 1.04
N ILE A 82 2.72 -4.92 1.78
CA ILE A 82 2.38 -4.74 3.19
C ILE A 82 1.75 -3.38 3.47
N ASN A 83 0.78 -3.37 4.37
CA ASN A 83 0.25 -2.18 5.01
C ASN A 83 1.01 -1.99 6.32
N ALA A 84 1.83 -0.94 6.42
CA ALA A 84 2.76 -0.75 7.53
C ALA A 84 2.58 0.63 8.16
N TYR A 85 2.21 0.67 9.44
CA TYR A 85 1.89 1.91 10.14
C TYR A 85 2.66 2.01 11.46
N PRO A 86 3.82 2.70 11.48
CA PRO A 86 4.52 3.06 12.71
C PRO A 86 3.63 3.80 13.73
N TYR A 87 2.61 4.51 13.24
CA TYR A 87 1.61 5.18 14.06
C TYR A 87 0.99 4.26 15.12
N PHE A 88 0.58 3.03 14.77
CA PHE A 88 -0.10 2.15 15.72
C PHE A 88 0.82 1.74 16.88
N ALA A 89 2.10 1.45 16.62
CA ALA A 89 3.06 1.16 17.66
C ALA A 89 3.26 2.36 18.62
N TYR A 90 3.30 3.58 18.08
CA TYR A 90 3.36 4.78 18.91
C TYR A 90 2.08 5.01 19.72
N LYS A 91 0.92 4.91 19.07
CA LYS A 91 -0.40 5.06 19.70
C LYS A 91 -0.56 4.11 20.90
N ASP A 92 -0.15 2.86 20.74
CA ASP A 92 -0.32 1.82 21.76
C ASP A 92 0.71 1.91 22.88
N SER A 93 1.87 2.55 22.66
CA SER A 93 2.95 2.63 23.64
C SER A 93 3.77 3.92 23.54
N PRO A 94 3.15 5.10 23.72
CA PRO A 94 3.80 6.40 23.46
C PRO A 94 4.94 6.72 24.44
N ASN A 95 4.99 6.04 25.59
CA ASN A 95 6.07 6.16 26.57
C ASN A 95 7.28 5.26 26.27
N GLN A 96 7.13 4.27 25.38
CA GLN A 96 8.17 3.30 25.04
C GLN A 96 8.69 3.47 23.62
N VAL A 97 7.83 3.92 22.70
CA VAL A 97 8.17 4.18 21.30
C VAL A 97 8.50 5.66 21.14
N PRO A 98 9.77 6.02 20.86
CA PRO A 98 10.14 7.42 20.68
C PRO A 98 9.43 8.02 19.45
N LEU A 99 8.83 9.20 19.62
CA LEU A 99 8.07 9.86 18.54
C LEU A 99 8.98 10.22 17.35
N ASP A 100 10.20 10.69 17.63
CA ASP A 100 11.21 11.01 16.63
C ASP A 100 11.60 9.80 15.76
N TYR A 101 11.66 8.60 16.35
CA TYR A 101 11.93 7.34 15.65
C TYR A 101 10.83 6.93 14.68
N VAL A 102 9.56 7.22 14.98
CA VAL A 102 8.44 6.88 14.10
C VAL A 102 8.09 7.99 13.11
N LEU A 103 8.58 9.22 13.31
CA LEU A 103 8.38 10.38 12.42
C LEU A 103 9.57 10.68 11.48
N PHE A 104 10.55 9.77 11.39
CA PHE A 104 11.78 9.93 10.59
C PHE A 104 12.60 11.17 10.98
N GLN A 105 12.49 11.63 12.22
CA GLN A 105 13.26 12.76 12.76
C GLN A 105 14.64 12.29 13.25
N PRO A 106 15.62 13.19 13.42
CA PRO A 106 16.92 12.82 14.01
C PRO A 106 16.75 12.19 15.39
N ASN A 107 17.25 10.97 15.56
CA ASN A 107 17.15 10.19 16.79
C ASN A 107 18.36 9.24 16.92
N GLN A 108 18.47 8.54 18.07
CA GLN A 108 19.58 7.62 18.30
C GLN A 108 19.50 6.33 17.45
N GLY A 109 18.33 6.02 16.91
CA GLY A 109 18.02 4.78 16.21
C GLY A 109 17.94 3.59 17.16
N THR A 110 17.67 2.43 16.58
CA THR A 110 17.79 1.13 17.24
C THR A 110 18.78 0.26 16.47
N THR A 111 19.63 -0.47 17.18
CA THR A 111 20.58 -1.40 16.58
C THR A 111 20.05 -2.81 16.75
N ASP A 112 19.90 -3.51 15.64
CA ASP A 112 19.58 -4.94 15.65
C ASP A 112 20.77 -5.72 16.25
N PRO A 113 20.60 -6.45 17.35
CA PRO A 113 21.71 -7.07 18.08
C PRO A 113 22.32 -8.28 17.37
N ILE A 114 21.66 -8.83 16.34
CA ILE A 114 22.13 -10.02 15.61
C ILE A 114 22.91 -9.58 14.37
N THR A 115 22.38 -8.61 13.64
CA THR A 115 22.95 -8.14 12.36
C THR A 115 23.82 -6.90 12.50
N ASN A 116 23.76 -6.20 13.64
CA ASN A 116 24.35 -4.88 13.86
C ASN A 116 23.83 -3.78 12.92
N LEU A 117 22.74 -4.03 12.20
CA LEU A 117 22.11 -3.02 11.36
C LEU A 117 21.46 -1.95 12.25
N LYS A 118 21.73 -0.69 11.93
CA LYS A 118 21.15 0.46 12.62
C LYS A 118 19.94 0.97 11.84
N TYR A 119 18.80 1.00 12.51
CA TYR A 119 17.55 1.55 12.01
C TYR A 119 17.33 2.90 12.64
N ASP A 120 17.31 3.96 11.83
CA ASP A 120 17.00 5.32 12.28
C ASP A 120 15.49 5.61 12.24
N ASN A 121 14.67 4.67 11.74
CA ASN A 121 13.21 4.78 11.76
C ASN A 121 12.53 3.41 11.82
N MET A 122 11.29 3.39 12.31
CA MET A 122 10.52 2.15 12.50
C MET A 122 10.04 1.52 11.18
N LEU A 123 9.66 2.31 10.17
CA LEU A 123 9.13 1.75 8.93
C LEU A 123 10.16 0.84 8.24
N TYR A 124 11.42 1.25 8.23
CA TYR A 124 12.50 0.45 7.66
C TYR A 124 12.79 -0.81 8.47
N ALA A 125 12.65 -0.74 9.80
CA ALA A 125 12.74 -1.90 10.68
C ALA A 125 11.59 -2.89 10.40
N GLN A 126 10.36 -2.40 10.18
CA GLN A 126 9.21 -3.23 9.83
C GLN A 126 9.36 -3.91 8.46
N ILE A 127 9.85 -3.19 7.45
CA ILE A 127 10.13 -3.76 6.13
C ILE A 127 11.17 -4.89 6.23
N ASP A 128 12.27 -4.65 6.95
CA ASP A 128 13.31 -5.66 7.13
C ASP A 128 12.87 -6.85 7.99
N ALA A 129 11.94 -6.64 8.93
CA ALA A 129 11.29 -7.74 9.63
C ALA A 129 10.51 -8.66 8.69
N VAL A 130 9.81 -8.10 7.69
CA VAL A 130 9.12 -8.89 6.66
C VAL A 130 10.12 -9.62 5.76
N TYR A 131 11.21 -8.97 5.34
CA TYR A 131 12.29 -9.66 4.62
C TYR A 131 12.89 -10.82 5.41
N SER A 132 13.12 -10.65 6.72
CA SER A 132 13.60 -11.72 7.59
C SER A 132 12.60 -12.87 7.70
N ALA A 133 11.30 -12.57 7.80
CA ALA A 133 10.23 -13.56 7.85
C ALA A 133 10.15 -14.38 6.55
N MET A 134 10.23 -13.72 5.39
CA MET A 134 10.29 -14.41 4.09
C MET A 134 11.55 -15.26 3.96
N LYS A 135 12.70 -14.76 4.42
CA LYS A 135 13.97 -15.51 4.42
C LYS A 135 13.87 -16.77 5.28
N ALA A 136 13.21 -16.71 6.43
CA ALA A 136 12.97 -17.87 7.28
C ALA A 136 12.08 -18.93 6.60
N MET A 137 11.24 -18.53 5.64
CA MET A 137 10.45 -19.42 4.77
C MET A 137 11.16 -19.80 3.46
N GLY A 138 12.44 -19.50 3.33
CA GLY A 138 13.26 -19.87 2.16
C GLY A 138 13.20 -18.90 0.98
N HIS A 139 12.60 -17.72 1.14
CA HIS A 139 12.45 -16.73 0.07
C HIS A 139 13.32 -15.49 0.31
N THR A 140 14.26 -15.25 -0.60
CA THR A 140 15.14 -14.06 -0.59
C THR A 140 15.02 -13.21 -1.86
N ASP A 141 14.22 -13.68 -2.82
CA ASP A 141 14.07 -13.16 -4.16
C ASP A 141 12.79 -12.33 -4.38
N ILE A 142 11.98 -12.17 -3.34
CA ILE A 142 10.72 -11.42 -3.36
C ILE A 142 10.96 -10.01 -2.81
N GLU A 143 10.61 -8.99 -3.59
CA GLU A 143 10.63 -7.59 -3.18
C GLU A 143 9.44 -7.29 -2.25
N VAL A 144 9.66 -6.53 -1.17
CA VAL A 144 8.59 -5.97 -0.33
C VAL A 144 8.29 -4.54 -0.79
N ARG A 145 7.01 -4.21 -0.96
CA ARG A 145 6.56 -2.83 -1.19
C ARG A 145 5.45 -2.45 -0.20
N ILE A 146 5.33 -1.16 0.08
CA ILE A 146 4.31 -0.65 0.98
C ILE A 146 3.05 -0.30 0.17
N SER A 147 1.97 -1.06 0.36
CA SER A 147 0.67 -0.76 -0.24
C SER A 147 -0.11 0.31 0.51
N GLU A 148 0.13 0.46 1.82
CA GLU A 148 -0.50 1.50 2.62
C GLU A 148 0.42 1.90 3.78
N THR A 149 0.61 3.20 3.95
CA THR A 149 1.20 3.79 5.15
C THR A 149 0.79 5.25 5.29
N GLY A 150 0.69 5.75 6.51
CA GLY A 150 0.30 7.13 6.76
C GLY A 150 0.21 7.42 8.24
N TRP A 151 -0.22 8.64 8.55
CA TRP A 151 -0.36 9.11 9.92
C TRP A 151 -1.60 10.01 10.02
N PRO A 152 -2.51 9.77 10.98
CA PRO A 152 -3.75 10.52 11.08
C PRO A 152 -3.50 11.93 11.62
N SER A 153 -4.17 12.91 11.02
CA SER A 153 -4.08 14.33 11.39
C SER A 153 -4.95 14.71 12.60
N LYS A 154 -5.85 13.82 13.01
CA LYS A 154 -6.75 14.01 14.15
C LYS A 154 -7.23 12.64 14.64
N GLY A 155 -7.27 12.44 15.96
CA GLY A 155 -7.81 11.23 16.59
C GLY A 155 -8.67 11.54 17.81
N ASP A 156 -9.18 10.49 18.44
CA ASP A 156 -9.85 10.55 19.75
C ASP A 156 -8.82 10.81 20.88
N GLU A 157 -9.29 11.05 22.11
CA GLU A 157 -8.43 11.40 23.24
C GLU A 157 -7.37 10.33 23.57
N ASN A 158 -7.65 9.06 23.27
CA ASN A 158 -6.75 7.93 23.46
C ASN A 158 -5.87 7.63 22.24
N GLU A 159 -5.92 8.44 21.19
CA GLU A 159 -5.18 8.24 19.94
C GLU A 159 -3.91 9.08 19.87
N ALA A 160 -3.00 8.82 20.82
CA ALA A 160 -1.78 9.60 21.01
C ALA A 160 -1.01 9.81 19.70
N GLY A 161 -0.60 11.06 19.47
CA GLY A 161 0.18 11.44 18.29
C GLY A 161 -0.63 11.77 17.04
N ALA A 162 -1.96 11.56 17.02
CA ALA A 162 -2.81 11.93 15.88
C ALA A 162 -3.02 13.46 15.79
N THR A 163 -2.06 14.15 15.17
CA THR A 163 -2.06 15.61 15.01
C THR A 163 -1.66 16.00 13.59
N VAL A 164 -2.11 17.16 13.14
CA VAL A 164 -1.73 17.73 11.82
C VAL A 164 -0.20 17.83 11.69
N GLU A 165 0.48 18.30 12.73
CA GLU A 165 1.94 18.43 12.75
C GLU A 165 2.65 17.07 12.57
N ASN A 166 2.24 16.05 13.31
CA ASN A 166 2.86 14.73 13.18
C ASN A 166 2.55 14.07 11.84
N ALA A 167 1.34 14.28 11.31
CA ALA A 167 0.98 13.78 9.98
C ALA A 167 1.82 14.44 8.87
N GLU A 168 2.05 15.75 8.97
CA GLU A 168 2.93 16.49 8.07
C GLU A 168 4.38 15.98 8.17
N LEU A 169 4.89 15.79 9.38
CA LEU A 169 6.24 15.28 9.60
C LEU A 169 6.42 13.87 9.05
N TYR A 170 5.49 12.95 9.36
CA TYR A 170 5.57 11.57 8.91
C TYR A 170 5.58 11.47 7.38
N ASN A 171 4.53 12.01 6.74
CA ASN A 171 4.35 11.89 5.30
C ASN A 171 5.40 12.72 4.53
N GLY A 172 5.72 13.92 5.01
CA GLY A 172 6.71 14.80 4.40
C GLY A 172 8.14 14.26 4.50
N ASN A 173 8.53 13.68 5.64
CA ASN A 173 9.86 13.09 5.77
C ASN A 173 9.99 11.77 5.01
N LEU A 174 8.94 10.94 5.01
CA LEU A 174 8.92 9.73 4.19
C LEU A 174 9.07 10.08 2.71
N LEU A 175 8.30 11.06 2.20
CA LEU A 175 8.39 11.50 0.80
C LEU A 175 9.81 11.92 0.41
N LYS A 176 10.51 12.70 1.26
CA LYS A 176 11.90 13.09 1.02
C LYS A 176 12.83 11.87 0.88
N ARG A 177 12.66 10.84 1.72
CA ARG A 177 13.46 9.61 1.66
C ARG A 177 13.17 8.80 0.39
N ILE A 178 11.91 8.72 -0.02
CA ILE A 178 11.53 8.05 -1.28
C ILE A 178 12.10 8.79 -2.49
N GLN A 179 12.07 10.13 -2.50
CA GLN A 179 12.69 10.93 -3.56
C GLN A 179 14.21 10.73 -3.66
N GLN A 180 14.87 10.44 -2.54
CA GLN A 180 16.29 10.08 -2.48
C GLN A 180 16.56 8.61 -2.89
N LYS A 181 15.52 7.85 -3.24
CA LYS A 181 15.59 6.42 -3.58
C LYS A 181 16.23 5.59 -2.46
N GLN A 182 16.01 5.99 -1.20
CA GLN A 182 16.59 5.32 -0.05
C GLN A 182 15.97 3.92 0.11
N GLY A 183 16.83 2.92 0.32
CA GLY A 183 16.46 1.58 0.77
C GLY A 183 16.57 1.42 2.29
N THR A 184 16.15 0.27 2.81
CA THR A 184 16.32 -0.08 4.23
C THR A 184 17.77 -0.48 4.55
N PRO A 185 18.19 -0.49 5.83
CA PRO A 185 19.50 -1.02 6.21
C PRO A 185 19.79 -2.44 5.70
N GLY A 186 18.79 -3.33 5.68
CA GLY A 186 18.91 -4.71 5.19
C GLY A 186 18.79 -4.85 3.66
N LYS A 187 18.24 -3.85 2.96
CA LYS A 187 18.12 -3.80 1.49
C LYS A 187 18.49 -2.41 0.94
N PRO A 188 19.74 -1.95 1.12
CA PRO A 188 20.12 -0.57 0.78
C PRO A 188 20.08 -0.26 -0.72
N SER A 189 20.18 -1.29 -1.56
CA SER A 189 20.15 -1.16 -3.03
C SER A 189 18.75 -1.27 -3.65
N VAL A 190 17.72 -1.52 -2.84
CA VAL A 190 16.32 -1.60 -3.28
C VAL A 190 15.58 -0.38 -2.73
N PRO A 191 15.28 0.63 -3.56
CA PRO A 191 14.51 1.79 -3.11
C PRO A 191 13.16 1.35 -2.55
N VAL A 192 12.73 1.95 -1.45
CA VAL A 192 11.40 1.69 -0.90
C VAL A 192 10.34 2.29 -1.84
N ASP A 193 9.33 1.49 -2.19
CA ASP A 193 8.15 1.89 -2.96
C ASP A 193 6.94 1.96 -2.02
N VAL A 194 6.20 3.08 -2.07
CA VAL A 194 5.17 3.41 -1.08
C VAL A 194 3.94 4.03 -1.74
N TYR A 195 2.78 3.55 -1.33
CA TYR A 195 1.49 4.23 -1.49
C TYR A 195 1.08 4.87 -0.17
N PHE A 196 0.92 6.19 -0.18
CA PHE A 196 0.45 6.96 0.97
C PHE A 196 -1.05 6.74 1.18
N PHE A 197 -1.41 6.31 2.39
CA PHE A 197 -2.77 6.23 2.87
C PHE A 197 -3.10 7.53 3.64
N ALA A 198 -3.99 8.39 3.15
CA ALA A 198 -4.72 8.31 1.88
C ALA A 198 -4.80 9.68 1.20
N LEU A 199 -5.39 9.74 0.01
CA LEU A 199 -5.53 11.01 -0.70
C LEU A 199 -6.46 11.99 0.04
N PHE A 200 -7.62 11.50 0.50
CA PHE A 200 -8.64 12.32 1.14
C PHE A 200 -9.00 11.82 2.54
N ASN A 201 -9.51 12.73 3.38
CA ASN A 201 -10.23 12.34 4.58
C ASN A 201 -11.55 11.64 4.20
N GLU A 202 -11.76 10.43 4.72
CA GLU A 202 -12.90 9.57 4.39
C GLU A 202 -13.94 9.57 5.52
N ASN A 203 -14.89 10.50 5.46
CA ASN A 203 -15.85 10.75 6.55
C ASN A 203 -16.81 9.58 6.88
N LEU A 204 -16.94 8.59 6.00
CA LEU A 204 -17.78 7.40 6.21
C LEU A 204 -17.02 6.22 6.81
N LYS A 205 -15.70 6.33 7.06
CA LYS A 205 -14.95 5.22 7.67
C LYS A 205 -15.46 4.95 9.11
N PRO A 206 -15.76 3.68 9.44
CA PRO A 206 -16.15 3.29 10.78
C PRO A 206 -14.94 3.35 11.72
N GLY A 207 -15.18 3.17 13.02
CA GLY A 207 -14.13 3.13 14.03
C GLY A 207 -13.76 4.50 14.60
N PRO A 208 -12.54 4.65 15.16
CA PRO A 208 -12.15 5.84 15.88
C PRO A 208 -11.99 7.06 14.97
N THR A 209 -11.82 8.24 15.56
CA THR A 209 -11.69 9.49 14.78
C THR A 209 -10.51 9.49 13.83
N SER A 210 -9.39 8.84 14.18
CA SER A 210 -8.23 8.69 13.29
C SER A 210 -8.56 8.15 11.91
N GLU A 211 -9.43 7.13 11.82
CA GLU A 211 -9.80 6.47 10.56
C GLU A 211 -10.37 7.46 9.53
N ARG A 212 -11.00 8.55 9.97
CA ARG A 212 -11.58 9.58 9.10
C ARG A 212 -10.60 10.70 8.73
N ASN A 213 -9.36 10.66 9.21
CA ASN A 213 -8.42 11.79 9.20
C ASN A 213 -7.00 11.46 8.69
N TYR A 214 -6.83 10.41 7.87
CA TYR A 214 -5.56 10.04 7.22
C TYR A 214 -5.26 10.82 5.92
N GLY A 215 -6.18 11.62 5.42
CA GLY A 215 -6.06 12.30 4.14
C GLY A 215 -4.92 13.31 4.08
N LEU A 216 -4.23 13.34 2.95
CA LEU A 216 -3.36 14.46 2.57
C LEU A 216 -4.20 15.72 2.25
N TYR A 217 -5.43 15.53 1.78
CA TYR A 217 -6.37 16.58 1.39
C TYR A 217 -7.72 16.42 2.09
N TYR A 218 -8.40 17.54 2.31
CA TYR A 218 -9.84 17.53 2.57
C TYR A 218 -10.62 17.19 1.28
N PRO A 219 -11.88 16.74 1.39
CA PRO A 219 -12.70 16.44 0.21
C PRO A 219 -12.92 17.61 -0.76
N ASN A 220 -12.73 18.85 -0.30
CA ASN A 220 -12.79 20.05 -1.14
C ASN A 220 -11.49 20.34 -1.93
N GLY A 221 -10.50 19.44 -1.89
CA GLY A 221 -9.23 19.59 -2.60
C GLY A 221 -8.20 20.47 -1.90
N ASN A 222 -8.53 21.09 -0.76
CA ASN A 222 -7.55 21.83 0.04
C ASN A 222 -6.64 20.85 0.79
N PRO A 223 -5.32 21.11 0.87
CA PRO A 223 -4.41 20.27 1.65
C PRO A 223 -4.76 20.36 3.14
N VAL A 224 -4.67 19.22 3.85
CA VAL A 224 -4.75 19.20 5.32
C VAL A 224 -3.46 19.77 5.91
N TYR A 225 -2.32 19.45 5.29
CA TYR A 225 -0.96 19.91 5.60
C TYR A 225 -0.11 19.84 4.32
N ASN A 226 1.09 20.45 4.31
CA ASN A 226 1.89 20.61 3.10
C ASN A 226 3.15 19.73 3.12
N ILE A 227 3.10 18.60 2.42
CA ILE A 227 4.27 17.71 2.27
C ILE A 227 5.19 18.06 1.10
N GLY A 228 5.00 19.22 0.46
CA GLY A 228 5.84 19.68 -0.65
C GLY A 228 5.39 19.22 -2.04
N ILE A 229 4.23 18.59 -2.16
CA ILE A 229 3.56 18.34 -3.44
C ILE A 229 2.88 19.66 -3.84
N LYS A 230 3.52 20.42 -4.74
CA LYS A 230 2.98 21.70 -5.22
C LYS A 230 1.88 21.45 -6.25
N GLY A 231 0.66 21.82 -5.89
CA GLY A 231 -0.49 21.86 -6.81
C GLY A 231 -1.81 21.61 -6.08
N TYR A 232 -2.84 22.36 -6.44
CA TYR A 232 -4.21 21.92 -6.18
C TYR A 232 -4.45 20.68 -7.03
N LEU A 233 -5.03 19.64 -6.44
CA LEU A 233 -5.73 18.67 -7.27
C LEU A 233 -6.85 19.44 -7.96
N PRO A 234 -7.00 19.37 -9.29
CA PRO A 234 -8.15 19.99 -9.94
C PRO A 234 -9.42 19.48 -9.26
N GLU A 235 -10.40 20.36 -9.11
CA GLU A 235 -11.71 19.97 -8.57
C GLU A 235 -12.16 18.72 -9.33
N MET A 236 -12.38 17.61 -8.61
CA MET A 236 -12.89 16.42 -9.23
C MET A 236 -14.34 16.71 -9.61
N ASP A 237 -14.56 17.15 -10.85
CA ASP A 237 -15.89 17.30 -11.41
C ASP A 237 -16.60 15.95 -11.33
N TYR A 238 -17.42 15.76 -10.28
CA TYR A 238 -18.35 14.65 -10.17
C TYR A 238 -19.50 14.86 -11.15
N SER A 239 -19.21 14.91 -12.45
CA SER A 239 -20.23 14.78 -13.47
C SER A 239 -20.61 13.31 -13.59
N SER A 240 -21.61 12.91 -12.79
CA SER A 240 -22.38 11.69 -13.03
C SER A 240 -23.30 11.80 -14.27
N ALA A 241 -23.21 12.89 -15.04
CA ALA A 241 -23.82 12.93 -16.35
C ALA A 241 -23.01 12.01 -17.28
N SER A 242 -23.60 10.85 -17.60
CA SER A 242 -23.17 10.03 -18.71
C SER A 242 -22.90 10.95 -19.90
N PRO A 243 -21.76 10.83 -20.60
CA PRO A 243 -21.63 11.54 -21.86
C PRO A 243 -22.80 11.05 -22.71
N LYS A 244 -23.70 11.97 -23.09
CA LYS A 244 -24.64 11.70 -24.17
C LYS A 244 -23.76 11.44 -25.38
N ILE A 245 -23.42 10.17 -25.61
CA ILE A 245 -22.87 9.70 -26.86
C ILE A 245 -23.92 10.13 -27.87
N LYS A 246 -23.62 11.18 -28.63
CA LYS A 246 -24.37 11.48 -29.85
C LYS A 246 -24.07 10.29 -30.75
N ILE A 247 -24.97 9.29 -30.71
CA ILE A 247 -25.03 8.27 -31.75
C ILE A 247 -25.34 9.06 -33.02
N LEU A 248 -24.29 9.36 -33.80
CA LEU A 248 -24.48 9.73 -35.19
C LEU A 248 -25.24 8.55 -35.81
N PRO A 249 -26.40 8.76 -36.45
CA PRO A 249 -27.13 7.66 -37.04
C PRO A 249 -26.26 7.12 -38.18
N VAL A 250 -25.68 5.94 -37.96
CA VAL A 250 -24.94 5.15 -38.97
C VAL A 250 -25.87 4.76 -40.16
N CYS A 251 -27.16 5.10 -40.11
CA CYS A 251 -28.12 4.88 -41.18
C CYS A 251 -28.01 5.84 -42.39
N LEU A 252 -27.21 6.92 -42.35
CA LEU A 252 -27.09 7.79 -43.55
C LEU A 252 -25.99 7.35 -44.52
N SER A 253 -24.92 6.69 -44.04
CA SER A 253 -23.81 6.22 -44.90
C SER A 253 -24.13 4.91 -45.63
N LEU A 254 -25.02 4.07 -45.09
CA LEU A 254 -25.51 2.86 -45.76
C LEU A 254 -26.50 3.16 -46.89
N LEU A 255 -27.31 4.23 -46.77
CA LEU A 255 -28.28 4.60 -47.81
C LEU A 255 -27.59 5.15 -49.07
N ILE A 256 -26.49 5.89 -48.91
CA ILE A 256 -25.72 6.45 -50.04
C ILE A 256 -25.01 5.32 -50.81
N TYR A 257 -24.49 4.29 -50.12
CA TYR A 257 -23.86 3.15 -50.79
C TYR A 257 -24.85 2.28 -51.58
N VAL A 258 -26.07 2.09 -51.09
CA VAL A 258 -27.10 1.30 -51.79
C VAL A 258 -27.65 2.07 -53.02
N ILE A 259 -27.82 3.38 -52.93
CA ILE A 259 -28.26 4.21 -54.07
C ILE A 259 -27.16 4.32 -55.14
N ALA A 260 -25.88 4.44 -54.75
CA ALA A 260 -24.78 4.45 -55.70
C ALA A 260 -24.61 3.11 -56.45
N TYR A 261 -24.90 1.98 -55.80
CA TYR A 261 -24.84 0.66 -56.44
C TYR A 261 -25.99 0.43 -57.43
N LEU A 262 -27.17 1.02 -57.20
CA LEU A 262 -28.34 0.90 -58.09
C LEU A 262 -28.31 1.85 -59.29
N ILE A 263 -27.47 2.90 -59.26
CA ILE A 263 -27.30 3.84 -60.39
C ILE A 263 -26.22 3.35 -61.38
N TYR A 264 -25.35 2.43 -60.96
CA TYR A 264 -24.23 1.89 -61.76
C TYR A 264 -24.37 0.40 -62.11
N ALA A 265 -25.56 -0.18 -61.97
CA ALA A 265 -25.90 -1.53 -62.44
C ALA A 265 -26.84 -1.47 -63.66
#